data_AF-A0A4Y7SP68-F1
#
_entry.id   AF-A0A4Y7SP68-F1
#
_cell.length_a   1.000
_cell.length_b   1.000
_cell.length_c   1.000
_cell.angle_alpha   90.00
_cell.angle_beta   90.00
_cell.angle_gamma   90.00
#
_symmetry.space_group_name_H-M   'P 1'
#
loop_
_entity.id
_entity.type
_entity.pdbx_description
1 polymer ?
#
loop_
_entity_poly.entity_id
_entity_poly.type
_entity_poly.pdbx_seq_one_letter_code
_entity_poly.pdbx_strand_id
1 'polypeptide(L)'
;VLHAQPNRFHVRSLIITEKHAWLAHFDRGGSQITPPFDIHQHPATFIRLVAGLSSTSEAMLGLDDSIQWTIVDGRKAGGTLTTTGPSGEPKAYPIVDQIATNRGSIRGRATTCWRIRDPETLEDFVVKDSWRPDDRSPEYDLFELTKDIPGVAQMISHETGRVETRDIRCPSTVGQYLNRVSSRMTLRLYGKPLTSFTSTLQLLRAMRDALAAHQKLVGGDVRILHRDISHNNVLFGQEGAAEGERGVLIDLDIAFRATEDKPTVRVDHNLGTRVFQSMCVIGNAYLQQRSPAYDYLDDLESFLYLLAYIFLLYK
;
A
#
# COMPACT_ATOMS: atom_id res chain seq x y z
N VAL A 1 7.67 6.38 -15.38
CA VAL A 1 7.51 4.92 -15.64
C VAL A 1 6.84 4.20 -14.48
N LEU A 2 7.44 4.12 -13.28
CA LEU A 2 6.88 3.38 -12.13
C LEU A 2 5.44 3.80 -11.73
N HIS A 3 5.05 5.05 -11.96
CA HIS A 3 3.66 5.48 -11.75
C HIS A 3 2.69 4.89 -12.79
N ALA A 4 3.06 4.93 -14.07
CA ALA A 4 2.24 4.48 -15.19
C ALA A 4 2.23 2.95 -15.38
N GLN A 5 3.19 2.25 -14.80
CA GLN A 5 3.32 0.80 -14.83
C GLN A 5 3.41 0.29 -13.39
N PRO A 6 2.25 0.13 -12.70
CA PRO A 6 2.17 -0.16 -11.27
C PRO A 6 2.84 -1.46 -10.86
N ASN A 7 2.82 -2.45 -11.75
CA ASN A 7 3.36 -3.79 -11.55
C ASN A 7 4.88 -3.86 -11.79
N ARG A 8 5.61 -2.73 -11.72
CA ARG A 8 7.07 -2.72 -11.78
C ARG A 8 7.70 -2.62 -10.40
N PHE A 9 8.65 -3.51 -10.17
CA PHE A 9 9.56 -3.46 -9.03
C PHE A 9 10.74 -2.51 -9.28
N HIS A 10 11.26 -2.48 -10.51
CA HIS A 10 12.32 -1.57 -10.91
C HIS A 10 12.26 -1.20 -12.39
N VAL A 11 13.04 -0.19 -12.77
CA VAL A 11 13.27 0.26 -14.14
C VAL A 11 14.76 0.51 -14.31
N ARG A 12 15.35 -0.05 -15.35
CA ARG A 12 16.73 0.25 -15.77
C ARG A 12 16.70 1.03 -17.08
N SER A 13 17.59 1.99 -17.22
CA SER A 13 17.76 2.81 -18.42
C SER A 13 19.25 2.99 -18.70
N LEU A 14 19.63 2.97 -19.98
CA LEU A 14 21.01 3.17 -20.43
C LEU A 14 21.15 4.58 -20.98
N ILE A 15 22.08 5.35 -20.42
CA ILE A 15 22.46 6.67 -20.92
C ILE A 15 23.72 6.46 -21.74
N ILE A 16 23.70 6.81 -23.02
CA ILE A 16 24.77 6.52 -23.98
C ILE A 16 25.27 7.82 -24.60
N THR A 17 26.58 7.92 -24.73
CA THR A 17 27.30 8.95 -25.51
C THR A 17 28.15 8.25 -26.57
N GLU A 18 28.91 9.01 -27.36
CA GLU A 18 29.78 8.45 -28.40
C GLU A 18 30.73 7.36 -27.87
N LYS A 19 31.30 7.56 -26.67
CA LYS A 19 32.33 6.66 -26.11
C LYS A 19 31.95 6.00 -24.79
N HIS A 20 30.98 6.54 -24.06
CA HIS A 20 30.66 6.09 -22.70
C HIS A 20 29.18 5.74 -22.55
N ALA A 21 28.90 4.77 -21.67
CA ALA A 21 27.54 4.45 -21.26
C ALA A 21 27.43 4.27 -19.74
N TRP A 22 26.30 4.69 -19.15
CA TRP A 22 26.03 4.58 -17.72
C TRP A 22 24.64 3.95 -17.53
N LEU A 23 24.52 3.06 -16.56
CA LEU A 23 23.24 2.44 -16.22
C LEU A 23 22.58 3.23 -15.09
N ALA A 24 21.38 3.74 -15.36
CA ALA A 24 20.49 4.28 -14.34
C ALA A 24 19.48 3.21 -13.92
N HIS A 25 19.41 2.92 -12.64
CA HIS A 25 18.45 2.01 -12.02
C HIS A 25 17.53 2.80 -11.10
N PHE A 26 16.23 2.57 -11.21
CA PHE A 26 15.19 3.18 -10.39
C PHE A 26 14.32 2.09 -9.77
N ASP A 27 14.16 2.12 -8.47
CA ASP A 27 13.28 1.22 -7.71
C ASP A 27 12.66 1.98 -6.52
N ARG A 28 12.11 1.26 -5.55
CA ARG A 28 11.51 1.86 -4.36
C ARG A 28 12.52 2.36 -3.32
N GLY A 29 13.80 1.99 -3.43
CA GLY A 29 14.91 2.59 -2.70
C GLY A 29 15.35 3.94 -3.28
N GLY A 30 14.91 4.27 -4.50
CA GLY A 30 15.22 5.51 -5.21
C GLY A 30 16.02 5.24 -6.48
N SER A 31 16.90 6.17 -6.84
CA SER A 31 17.80 6.01 -8.00
C SER A 31 19.18 5.49 -7.59
N GLN A 32 19.81 4.77 -8.51
CA GLN A 32 21.22 4.39 -8.51
C GLN A 32 21.75 4.62 -9.92
N ILE A 33 22.92 5.24 -10.05
CA ILE A 33 23.57 5.45 -11.35
C ILE A 33 24.99 4.90 -11.25
N THR A 34 25.38 4.06 -12.20
CA THR A 34 26.75 3.53 -12.25
C THR A 34 27.73 4.62 -12.69
N PRO A 35 29.03 4.53 -12.32
CA PRO A 35 30.05 5.32 -12.98
C PRO A 35 30.05 5.11 -14.51
N PRO A 36 30.59 6.06 -15.28
CA PRO A 36 30.81 5.87 -16.69
C PRO A 36 31.74 4.70 -16.99
N PHE A 37 31.43 3.95 -18.04
CA PHE A 37 32.39 3.03 -18.65
C PHE A 37 32.52 3.30 -20.15
N ASP A 38 33.73 3.15 -20.67
CA ASP A 38 34.02 3.26 -22.10
C ASP A 38 33.49 2.01 -22.82
N ILE A 39 32.62 2.20 -23.81
CA ILE A 39 31.93 1.11 -24.53
C ILE A 39 32.85 0.37 -25.50
N HIS A 40 33.92 1.01 -25.97
CA HIS A 40 34.90 0.39 -26.86
C HIS A 40 35.93 -0.42 -26.06
N GLN A 41 36.23 -0.01 -24.82
CA GLN A 41 37.06 -0.79 -23.91
C GLN A 41 36.30 -1.96 -23.26
N HIS A 42 35.00 -1.81 -23.03
CA HIS A 42 34.15 -2.84 -22.42
C HIS A 42 32.92 -3.22 -23.27
N PRO A 43 33.11 -3.66 -24.53
CA PRO A 43 32.01 -3.91 -25.47
C PRO A 43 31.09 -5.04 -25.01
N ALA A 44 31.64 -6.08 -24.35
CA ALA A 44 30.83 -7.17 -23.80
C ALA A 44 29.85 -6.69 -22.72
N THR A 45 30.27 -5.76 -21.85
CA THR A 45 29.39 -5.15 -20.85
C THR A 45 28.29 -4.33 -21.51
N PHE A 46 28.64 -3.52 -22.52
CA PHE A 46 27.67 -2.73 -23.27
C PHE A 46 26.62 -3.60 -23.95
N ILE A 47 27.04 -4.63 -24.69
CA ILE A 47 26.14 -5.57 -25.37
C ILE A 47 25.22 -6.27 -24.36
N ARG A 48 25.76 -6.71 -23.21
CA ARG A 48 24.96 -7.35 -22.15
C ARG A 48 23.88 -6.41 -21.60
N LEU A 49 24.19 -5.12 -21.41
CA LEU A 49 23.21 -4.13 -20.95
C LEU A 49 22.12 -3.90 -22.01
N VAL A 50 22.50 -3.76 -23.29
CA VAL A 50 21.53 -3.60 -24.39
C VAL A 50 20.63 -4.82 -24.52
N ALA A 51 21.20 -6.03 -24.50
CA ALA A 51 20.45 -7.28 -24.56
C ALA A 51 19.51 -7.45 -23.36
N GLY A 52 19.96 -7.12 -22.14
CA GLY A 52 19.14 -7.18 -20.94
C GLY A 52 17.95 -6.20 -20.98
N LEU A 53 18.18 -4.97 -21.44
CA LEU A 53 17.12 -3.95 -21.59
C LEU A 53 16.17 -4.23 -22.76
N SER A 54 16.58 -5.07 -23.70
CA SER A 54 15.77 -5.52 -24.84
C SER A 54 15.19 -6.93 -24.64
N SER A 55 15.28 -7.47 -23.42
CA SER A 55 14.81 -8.81 -23.11
C SER A 55 13.30 -8.91 -23.23
N THR A 56 12.80 -10.09 -23.64
CA THR A 56 11.38 -10.43 -23.59
C THR A 56 10.95 -10.95 -22.21
N SER A 57 11.89 -11.18 -21.30
CA SER A 57 11.58 -11.60 -19.93
C SER A 57 11.08 -10.41 -19.13
N GLU A 58 9.80 -10.45 -18.76
CA GLU A 58 9.16 -9.41 -17.94
C GLU A 58 9.87 -9.21 -16.61
N ALA A 59 10.23 -10.30 -15.93
CA ALA A 59 10.99 -10.27 -14.68
C ALA A 59 12.36 -9.57 -14.83
N MET A 60 13.09 -9.83 -15.93
CA MET A 60 14.37 -9.16 -16.21
C MET A 60 14.20 -7.64 -16.45
N LEU A 61 13.07 -7.25 -17.04
CA LEU A 61 12.69 -5.85 -17.22
C LEU A 61 12.14 -5.21 -15.92
N GLY A 62 12.02 -5.98 -14.84
CA GLY A 62 11.55 -5.52 -13.54
C GLY A 62 10.03 -5.45 -13.40
N LEU A 63 9.29 -6.17 -14.23
CA LEU A 63 7.85 -6.39 -14.05
C LEU A 63 7.60 -7.55 -13.08
N ASP A 64 6.47 -7.47 -12.38
CA ASP A 64 5.88 -8.54 -11.60
C ASP A 64 5.20 -9.54 -12.54
N ASP A 65 5.79 -10.72 -12.68
CA ASP A 65 5.35 -11.78 -13.59
C ASP A 65 4.11 -12.53 -13.11
N SER A 66 3.69 -12.32 -11.85
CA SER A 66 2.38 -12.75 -11.38
C SER A 66 1.22 -11.94 -11.98
N ILE A 67 1.50 -10.79 -12.61
CA ILE A 67 0.50 -9.98 -13.32
C ILE A 67 0.77 -10.06 -14.81
N GLN A 68 -0.15 -10.72 -15.53
CA GLN A 68 -0.06 -10.92 -16.97
C GLN A 68 -1.15 -10.10 -17.68
N TRP A 69 -0.78 -9.43 -18.78
CA TRP A 69 -1.70 -8.62 -19.58
C TRP A 69 -2.02 -9.29 -20.91
N THR A 70 -3.30 -9.37 -21.25
CA THR A 70 -3.75 -9.74 -22.59
C THR A 70 -3.73 -8.50 -23.47
N ILE A 71 -2.91 -8.52 -24.53
CA ILE A 71 -2.79 -7.40 -25.47
C ILE A 71 -3.52 -7.75 -26.77
N VAL A 72 -4.46 -6.90 -27.19
CA VAL A 72 -5.17 -6.99 -28.48
C VAL A 72 -4.99 -5.66 -29.20
N ASP A 73 -4.52 -5.69 -30.45
CA ASP A 73 -4.23 -4.52 -31.28
C ASP A 73 -3.37 -3.45 -30.59
N GLY A 74 -2.35 -3.91 -29.86
CA GLY A 74 -1.42 -3.03 -29.13
C GLY A 74 -2.02 -2.37 -27.87
N ARG A 75 -3.23 -2.75 -27.45
CA ARG A 75 -3.91 -2.23 -26.26
C ARG A 75 -4.15 -3.34 -25.24
N LYS A 76 -4.14 -2.97 -23.96
CA LYS A 76 -4.52 -3.88 -22.86
C LYS A 76 -6.01 -4.19 -22.98
N ALA A 77 -6.34 -5.45 -23.29
CA ALA A 77 -7.70 -5.95 -23.39
C ALA A 77 -8.18 -6.59 -22.08
N GLY A 78 -7.25 -7.10 -21.27
CA GLY A 78 -7.53 -7.69 -19.97
C GLY A 78 -6.23 -8.00 -19.23
N GLY A 79 -6.34 -8.50 -18.01
CA GLY A 79 -5.20 -8.97 -17.26
C GLY A 79 -5.59 -10.01 -16.22
N THR A 80 -4.60 -10.77 -15.79
CA THR A 80 -4.72 -11.80 -14.77
C THR A 80 -3.70 -11.54 -13.69
N LEU A 81 -4.08 -11.71 -12.43
CA LEU A 81 -3.20 -11.62 -11.28
C LEU A 81 -3.21 -12.97 -10.55
N THR A 82 -2.04 -13.57 -10.41
CA THR A 82 -1.83 -14.78 -9.60
C THR A 82 -1.45 -14.39 -8.18
N THR A 83 -2.21 -14.89 -7.20
CA THR A 83 -1.99 -14.67 -5.76
C THR A 83 -2.39 -15.93 -4.99
N THR A 84 -2.06 -16.00 -3.71
CA THR A 84 -2.54 -17.05 -2.81
C THR A 84 -4.06 -16.97 -2.67
N GLY A 85 -4.78 -17.99 -3.10
CA GLY A 85 -6.24 -18.06 -2.95
C GLY A 85 -6.69 -18.41 -1.52
N PRO A 86 -8.00 -18.43 -1.23
CA PRO A 86 -8.53 -18.77 0.09
C PRO A 86 -8.15 -20.18 0.59
N SER A 87 -7.84 -21.10 -0.33
CA SER A 87 -7.37 -22.45 0.00
C SER A 87 -5.90 -22.51 0.43
N GLY A 88 -5.16 -21.41 0.32
CA GLY A 88 -3.71 -21.36 0.52
C GLY A 88 -2.88 -21.70 -0.72
N GLU A 89 -3.53 -22.12 -1.81
CA GLU A 89 -2.84 -22.45 -3.07
C GLU A 89 -2.80 -21.26 -4.03
N PRO A 90 -1.75 -21.12 -4.87
CA PRO A 90 -1.71 -20.12 -5.92
C PRO A 90 -2.88 -20.27 -6.89
N LYS A 91 -3.63 -19.18 -7.11
CA LYS A 91 -4.75 -19.11 -8.06
C LYS A 91 -4.65 -17.84 -8.90
N ALA A 92 -4.97 -17.97 -10.18
CA ALA A 92 -4.95 -16.88 -11.14
C ALA A 92 -6.36 -16.27 -11.27
N TYR A 93 -6.47 -14.96 -11.10
CA TYR A 93 -7.73 -14.24 -11.09
C TYR A 93 -7.78 -13.17 -12.18
N PRO A 94 -8.86 -13.09 -12.97
CA PRO A 94 -9.11 -11.94 -13.83
C PRO A 94 -9.09 -10.63 -13.03
N ILE A 95 -8.33 -9.65 -13.53
CA ILE A 95 -8.32 -8.29 -13.02
C ILE A 95 -9.55 -7.56 -13.56
N VAL A 96 -10.40 -7.08 -12.66
CA VAL A 96 -11.59 -6.30 -12.99
C VAL A 96 -11.20 -4.85 -13.25
N ASP A 97 -10.51 -4.24 -12.29
CA ASP A 97 -10.03 -2.87 -12.39
C ASP A 97 -8.84 -2.62 -11.45
N GLN A 98 -8.17 -1.49 -11.66
CA GLN A 98 -7.19 -0.97 -10.73
C GLN A 98 -7.87 0.08 -9.84
N ILE A 99 -7.88 -0.14 -8.53
CA ILE A 99 -8.41 0.82 -7.58
C ILE A 99 -7.43 1.99 -7.47
N ALA A 100 -7.94 3.21 -7.66
CA ALA A 100 -7.13 4.42 -7.61
C ALA A 100 -6.53 4.60 -6.21
N THR A 101 -5.21 4.82 -6.17
CA THR A 101 -4.46 5.11 -4.94
C THR A 101 -3.59 6.34 -5.16
N ASN A 102 -3.36 7.15 -4.13
CA ASN A 102 -2.53 8.35 -4.25
C ASN A 102 -1.04 7.96 -4.36
N ARG A 103 -0.40 8.31 -5.49
CA ARG A 103 0.99 7.90 -5.82
C ARG A 103 1.84 9.10 -6.22
N GLY A 104 2.34 9.85 -5.24
CA GLY A 104 3.20 11.02 -5.50
C GLY A 104 4.71 10.74 -5.56
N SER A 105 5.19 9.64 -4.96
CA SER A 105 6.62 9.45 -4.70
C SER A 105 7.19 8.13 -5.23
N ILE A 106 8.43 8.20 -5.74
CA ILE A 106 9.25 7.02 -6.10
C ILE A 106 9.59 6.21 -4.83
N ARG A 107 9.97 6.92 -3.76
CA ARG A 107 10.26 6.34 -2.45
C ARG A 107 9.01 6.36 -1.58
N GLY A 108 8.61 5.22 -1.04
CA GLY A 108 7.45 5.13 -0.15
C GLY A 108 6.71 3.81 -0.28
N ARG A 109 5.45 3.83 0.17
CA ARG A 109 4.56 2.66 0.23
C ARG A 109 4.18 2.12 -1.15
N ALA A 110 4.09 3.01 -2.13
CA ALA A 110 3.79 2.66 -3.51
C ALA A 110 2.52 1.82 -3.70
N THR A 111 1.55 1.99 -2.78
CA THR A 111 0.37 1.14 -2.65
C THR A 111 -0.36 1.00 -3.98
N THR A 112 -0.56 -0.23 -4.41
CA THR A 112 -1.29 -0.57 -5.62
C THR A 112 -2.37 -1.57 -5.27
N CYS A 113 -3.62 -1.23 -5.58
CA CYS A 113 -4.77 -2.08 -5.30
C CYS A 113 -5.40 -2.54 -6.61
N TRP A 114 -5.64 -3.83 -6.73
CA TRP A 114 -6.31 -4.47 -7.87
C TRP A 114 -7.60 -5.10 -7.39
N ARG A 115 -8.72 -4.79 -8.04
CA ARG A 115 -9.93 -5.57 -7.87
C ARG A 115 -9.84 -6.80 -8.77
N ILE A 116 -9.93 -7.97 -8.18
CA ILE A 116 -9.91 -9.26 -8.88
C ILE A 116 -11.23 -9.99 -8.66
N ARG A 117 -11.61 -10.87 -9.59
CA ARG A 117 -12.81 -11.71 -9.47
C ARG A 117 -12.45 -13.18 -9.50
N ASP A 118 -12.97 -13.97 -8.57
CA ASP A 118 -12.91 -15.42 -8.65
C ASP A 118 -13.81 -15.91 -9.79
N PRO A 119 -13.28 -16.60 -10.82
CA PRO A 119 -14.08 -17.07 -11.94
C PRO A 119 -15.07 -18.18 -11.55
N GLU A 120 -14.87 -18.86 -10.43
CA GLU A 120 -15.70 -19.97 -9.96
C GLU A 120 -16.82 -19.48 -9.02
N THR A 121 -16.47 -18.67 -8.02
CA THR A 121 -17.44 -18.19 -7.03
C THR A 121 -18.08 -16.86 -7.42
N LEU A 122 -17.52 -16.15 -8.40
CA LEU A 122 -17.88 -14.78 -8.81
C LEU A 122 -17.71 -13.74 -7.69
N GLU A 123 -17.03 -14.10 -6.61
CA GLU A 123 -16.68 -13.18 -5.52
C GLU A 123 -15.53 -12.27 -5.94
N ASP A 124 -15.60 -11.01 -5.52
CA ASP A 124 -14.53 -10.04 -5.76
C ASP A 124 -13.64 -9.87 -4.53
N PHE A 125 -12.34 -9.73 -4.78
CA PHE A 125 -11.33 -9.44 -3.77
C PHE A 125 -10.50 -8.22 -4.16
N VAL A 126 -9.80 -7.66 -3.19
CA VAL A 126 -8.81 -6.60 -3.39
C VAL A 126 -7.42 -7.15 -3.13
N VAL A 127 -6.57 -7.16 -4.14
CA VAL A 127 -5.14 -7.43 -3.95
C VAL A 127 -4.41 -6.12 -3.74
N LYS A 128 -3.79 -5.96 -2.56
CA LYS A 128 -2.99 -4.80 -2.18
C LYS A 128 -1.51 -5.16 -2.24
N ASP A 129 -0.79 -4.51 -3.14
CA ASP A 129 0.67 -4.51 -3.21
C ASP A 129 1.23 -3.26 -2.51
N SER A 130 2.21 -3.43 -1.64
CA SER A 130 2.85 -2.31 -0.93
C SER A 130 4.34 -2.57 -0.67
N TRP A 131 5.06 -1.51 -0.33
CA TRP A 131 6.48 -1.52 -0.02
C TRP A 131 6.76 -0.90 1.35
N ARG A 132 7.40 -1.65 2.23
CA ARG A 132 7.78 -1.17 3.56
C ARG A 132 9.30 -1.14 3.73
N PRO A 133 9.83 -0.26 4.59
CA PRO A 133 11.15 -0.48 5.17
C PRO A 133 11.24 -1.86 5.83
N ASP A 134 12.42 -2.48 5.77
CA ASP A 134 12.65 -3.81 6.35
C ASP A 134 12.62 -3.82 7.89
N ASP A 135 12.90 -2.68 8.52
CA ASP A 135 12.84 -2.45 9.97
C ASP A 135 11.41 -2.32 10.54
N ARG A 136 10.38 -2.28 9.69
CA ARG A 136 8.98 -2.22 10.11
C ARG A 136 8.30 -3.58 10.01
N SER A 137 7.44 -3.90 10.97
CA SER A 137 6.54 -5.03 10.85
C SER A 137 5.62 -4.88 9.63
N PRO A 138 5.33 -5.98 8.92
CA PRO A 138 4.38 -5.98 7.83
C PRO A 138 2.94 -5.74 8.30
N GLU A 139 2.15 -5.10 7.45
CA GLU A 139 0.73 -4.82 7.70
C GLU A 139 -0.10 -6.09 7.91
N TYR A 140 0.22 -7.19 7.22
CA TYR A 140 -0.50 -8.46 7.37
C TYR A 140 -0.43 -9.01 8.80
N ASP A 141 0.64 -8.76 9.56
CA ASP A 141 0.74 -9.18 10.97
C ASP A 141 -0.32 -8.50 11.83
N LEU A 142 -0.71 -7.26 11.48
CA LEU A 142 -1.78 -6.55 12.17
C LEU A 142 -3.15 -7.12 11.78
N PHE A 143 -3.35 -7.47 10.51
CA PHE A 143 -4.60 -8.09 10.07
C PHE A 143 -4.84 -9.48 10.67
N GLU A 144 -3.79 -10.25 10.94
CA GLU A 144 -3.91 -11.52 11.68
C GLU A 144 -4.47 -11.30 13.10
N LEU A 145 -4.15 -10.17 13.73
CA LEU A 145 -4.63 -9.83 15.08
C LEU A 145 -6.05 -9.26 15.08
N THR A 146 -6.52 -8.76 13.93
CA THR A 146 -7.85 -8.14 13.79
C THR A 146 -8.85 -9.04 13.05
N LYS A 147 -8.50 -10.31 12.87
CA LYS A 147 -9.36 -11.30 12.26
C LYS A 147 -10.68 -11.40 13.02
N ASP A 148 -11.77 -11.47 12.27
CA ASP A 148 -13.14 -11.59 12.76
C ASP A 148 -13.62 -10.41 13.62
N ILE A 149 -12.90 -9.27 13.66
CA ILE A 149 -13.39 -8.04 14.28
C ILE A 149 -14.40 -7.35 13.35
N PRO A 150 -15.69 -7.25 13.72
CA PRO A 150 -16.69 -6.58 12.90
C PRO A 150 -16.33 -5.11 12.69
N GLY A 151 -16.43 -4.67 11.44
CA GLY A 151 -16.09 -3.30 11.02
C GLY A 151 -14.60 -3.05 10.81
N VAL A 152 -13.76 -4.08 10.80
CA VAL A 152 -12.36 -4.03 10.33
C VAL A 152 -12.24 -4.88 9.06
N ALA A 153 -11.44 -4.43 8.09
CA ALA A 153 -11.17 -5.19 6.88
C ALA A 153 -10.59 -6.57 7.19
N GLN A 154 -11.07 -7.57 6.45
CA GLN A 154 -10.66 -8.96 6.62
C GLN A 154 -9.65 -9.36 5.54
N MET A 155 -8.50 -9.87 5.99
CA MET A 155 -7.48 -10.44 5.13
C MET A 155 -7.79 -11.91 4.84
N ILE A 156 -7.67 -12.28 3.56
CA ILE A 156 -7.88 -13.64 3.07
C ILE A 156 -6.55 -14.39 3.02
N SER A 157 -5.51 -13.73 2.50
CA SER A 157 -4.17 -14.31 2.34
C SER A 157 -3.12 -13.21 2.25
N HIS A 158 -1.86 -13.58 2.43
CA HIS A 158 -0.72 -12.70 2.19
C HIS A 158 0.46 -13.46 1.60
N GLU A 159 1.35 -12.74 0.91
CA GLU A 159 2.62 -13.24 0.41
C GLU A 159 3.77 -12.49 1.08
N THR A 160 4.78 -13.22 1.51
CA THR A 160 5.98 -12.68 2.17
C THR A 160 7.18 -12.71 1.22
N GLY A 161 8.10 -11.76 1.37
CA GLY A 161 9.41 -11.81 0.72
C GLY A 161 9.40 -11.81 -0.81
N ARG A 162 8.43 -11.13 -1.45
CA ARG A 162 8.28 -11.14 -2.92
C ARG A 162 9.53 -10.62 -3.62
N VAL A 163 9.94 -9.40 -3.28
CA VAL A 163 11.16 -8.74 -3.78
C VAL A 163 11.66 -7.77 -2.72
N GLU A 164 12.98 -7.73 -2.51
CA GLU A 164 13.64 -6.64 -1.80
C GLU A 164 14.49 -5.78 -2.72
N THR A 165 14.57 -4.49 -2.42
CA THR A 165 15.42 -3.57 -3.20
C THR A 165 16.91 -3.98 -3.15
N ARG A 166 17.35 -4.62 -2.06
CA ARG A 166 18.73 -5.12 -1.95
C ARG A 166 19.07 -6.25 -2.92
N ASP A 167 18.10 -7.04 -3.34
CA ASP A 167 18.31 -8.19 -4.22
C ASP A 167 18.38 -7.77 -5.69
N ILE A 168 17.82 -6.60 -6.03
CA ILE A 168 17.76 -6.08 -7.39
C ILE A 168 18.75 -4.95 -7.67
N ARG A 169 19.51 -4.54 -6.64
CA ARG A 169 20.58 -3.53 -6.67
C ARG A 169 21.97 -4.16 -6.64
N CYS A 170 22.99 -3.37 -6.94
CA CYS A 170 24.37 -3.82 -6.83
C CYS A 170 24.77 -3.97 -5.35
N PRO A 171 25.45 -5.06 -4.94
CA PRO A 171 25.94 -5.25 -3.57
C PRO A 171 26.82 -4.10 -3.06
N SER A 172 27.53 -3.41 -3.96
CA SER A 172 28.34 -2.24 -3.63
C SER A 172 27.55 -1.03 -3.11
N THR A 173 26.22 -1.05 -3.19
CA THR A 173 25.34 0.02 -2.70
C THR A 173 24.68 -0.23 -1.36
N VAL A 174 24.97 -1.38 -0.72
CA VAL A 174 24.47 -1.68 0.62
C VAL A 174 24.83 -0.54 1.58
N GLY A 175 23.85 -0.08 2.36
CA GLY A 175 24.00 1.05 3.28
C GLY A 175 23.87 2.44 2.65
N GLN A 176 23.76 2.57 1.33
CA GLN A 176 23.60 3.85 0.63
C GLN A 176 22.15 4.24 0.37
N TYR A 177 21.20 3.38 0.76
CA TYR A 177 19.76 3.59 0.60
C TYR A 177 19.01 2.88 1.72
N LEU A 178 17.75 3.27 1.92
CA LEU A 178 16.83 2.56 2.80
C LEU A 178 16.27 1.36 2.05
N ASN A 179 16.60 0.15 2.50
CA ASN A 179 16.06 -1.08 1.91
C ASN A 179 14.55 -1.13 2.09
N ARG A 180 13.87 -1.68 1.08
CA ARG A 180 12.42 -1.91 1.11
C ARG A 180 12.09 -3.31 0.65
N VAL A 181 11.06 -3.86 1.31
CA VAL A 181 10.51 -5.19 1.07
C VAL A 181 9.12 -5.01 0.47
N SER A 182 8.85 -5.71 -0.62
CA SER A 182 7.52 -5.77 -1.25
C SER A 182 6.65 -6.82 -0.55
N SER A 183 5.40 -6.46 -0.30
CA SER A 183 4.36 -7.33 0.24
C SER A 183 3.14 -7.35 -0.68
N ARG A 184 2.40 -8.47 -0.66
CA ARG A 184 1.07 -8.59 -1.26
C ARG A 184 0.09 -9.14 -0.23
N MET A 185 -1.11 -8.60 -0.19
CA MET A 185 -2.22 -9.14 0.58
C MET A 185 -3.47 -9.23 -0.28
N THR A 186 -4.28 -10.25 -0.06
CA THR A 186 -5.63 -10.36 -0.59
C THR A 186 -6.60 -10.03 0.51
N LEU A 187 -7.43 -9.01 0.30
CA LEU A 187 -8.43 -8.50 1.24
C LEU A 187 -9.82 -8.75 0.67
N ARG A 188 -10.82 -8.91 1.55
CA ARG A 188 -12.22 -8.90 1.15
C ARG A 188 -12.59 -7.56 0.51
N LEU A 189 -13.41 -7.59 -0.55
CA LEU A 189 -13.96 -6.36 -1.13
C LEU A 189 -15.12 -5.81 -0.28
N TYR A 190 -15.04 -4.51 0.02
CA TYR A 190 -16.07 -3.75 0.71
C TYR A 190 -16.73 -2.72 -0.22
N GLY A 191 -17.66 -1.94 0.31
CA GLY A 191 -18.36 -0.88 -0.41
C GLY A 191 -17.47 0.31 -0.75
N LYS A 192 -18.12 1.37 -1.22
CA LYS A 192 -17.45 2.62 -1.62
C LYS A 192 -16.95 3.41 -0.41
N PRO A 193 -16.03 4.38 -0.60
CA PRO A 193 -15.67 5.34 0.44
C PRO A 193 -16.89 6.06 1.01
N LEU A 194 -16.82 6.46 2.29
CA LEU A 194 -17.93 7.13 2.97
C LEU A 194 -18.41 8.42 2.26
N THR A 195 -17.54 9.07 1.49
CA THR A 195 -17.89 10.23 0.66
C THR A 195 -18.93 9.94 -0.42
N SER A 196 -19.18 8.67 -0.73
CA SER A 196 -20.20 8.21 -1.69
C SER A 196 -21.56 7.91 -1.04
N PHE A 197 -21.85 8.47 0.13
CA PHE A 197 -23.11 8.26 0.85
C PHE A 197 -24.32 8.73 0.03
N THR A 198 -25.46 8.05 0.19
CA THR A 198 -26.72 8.45 -0.45
C THR A 198 -27.72 9.07 0.53
N SER A 199 -27.43 8.98 1.83
CA SER A 199 -28.22 9.63 2.88
C SER A 199 -27.40 9.86 4.14
N THR A 200 -27.75 10.89 4.91
CA THR A 200 -27.15 11.16 6.22
C THR A 200 -27.28 9.97 7.17
N LEU A 201 -28.43 9.28 7.15
CA LEU A 201 -28.66 8.11 8.00
C LEU A 201 -27.70 6.95 7.66
N GLN A 202 -27.45 6.70 6.37
CA GLN A 202 -26.48 5.69 5.93
C GLN A 202 -25.07 6.06 6.41
N LEU A 203 -24.64 7.31 6.20
CA LEU A 203 -23.35 7.81 6.66
C LEU A 203 -23.17 7.65 8.18
N LEU A 204 -24.15 8.09 8.98
CA LEU A 204 -24.06 8.04 10.44
C LEU A 204 -24.04 6.61 10.97
N ARG A 205 -24.80 5.69 10.36
CA ARG A 205 -24.76 4.26 10.71
C ARG A 205 -23.39 3.64 10.43
N ALA A 206 -22.79 3.97 9.29
CA ALA A 206 -21.46 3.48 8.94
C ALA A 206 -20.37 4.09 9.84
N MET A 207 -20.40 5.40 10.08
CA MET A 207 -19.46 6.06 11.00
C MET A 207 -19.53 5.48 12.41
N ARG A 208 -20.73 5.21 12.91
CA ARG A 208 -20.93 4.59 14.23
C ARG A 208 -20.33 3.18 14.30
N ASP A 209 -20.51 2.38 13.26
CA ASP A 209 -19.96 1.02 13.21
C ASP A 209 -18.42 1.05 13.06
N ALA A 210 -17.87 1.98 12.27
CA ALA A 210 -16.42 2.20 12.18
C ALA A 210 -15.81 2.68 13.51
N LEU A 211 -16.50 3.54 14.26
CA LEU A 211 -16.10 3.93 15.63
C LEU A 211 -16.12 2.73 16.59
N ALA A 212 -17.15 1.89 16.51
CA ALA A 212 -17.20 0.67 17.32
C ALA A 212 -16.09 -0.33 16.94
N ALA A 213 -15.71 -0.40 15.66
CA ALA A 213 -14.56 -1.17 15.21
C ALA A 213 -13.24 -0.60 15.76
N HIS A 214 -13.06 0.72 15.72
CA HIS A 214 -11.91 1.39 16.34
C HIS A 214 -11.81 1.10 17.84
N GLN A 215 -12.92 1.15 18.57
CA GLN A 215 -12.95 0.78 20.00
C GLN A 215 -12.45 -0.65 20.24
N LYS A 216 -12.76 -1.59 19.33
CA LYS A 216 -12.25 -2.97 19.40
C LYS A 216 -10.77 -3.07 19.05
N LEU A 217 -10.29 -2.28 18.09
CA LEU A 217 -8.86 -2.21 17.75
C LEU A 217 -8.02 -1.76 18.95
N VAL A 218 -8.45 -0.72 19.65
CA VAL A 218 -7.69 -0.16 20.79
C VAL A 218 -7.86 -0.95 22.08
N GLY A 219 -8.96 -1.69 22.21
CA GLY A 219 -9.31 -2.45 23.41
C GLY A 219 -8.63 -3.82 23.53
N GLY A 220 -8.78 -4.44 24.70
CA GLY A 220 -8.36 -5.80 24.99
C GLY A 220 -6.86 -6.06 24.72
N ASP A 221 -6.59 -7.19 24.06
CA ASP A 221 -5.24 -7.65 23.71
C ASP A 221 -4.80 -7.22 22.29
N VAL A 222 -5.70 -6.56 21.54
CA VAL A 222 -5.43 -6.07 20.17
C VAL A 222 -4.49 -4.87 20.26
N ARG A 223 -4.90 -3.83 21.00
CA ARG A 223 -4.10 -2.62 21.30
C ARG A 223 -3.51 -1.95 20.05
N ILE A 224 -4.28 -1.84 18.98
CA ILE A 224 -3.87 -1.21 17.72
C ILE A 224 -4.44 0.20 17.62
N LEU A 225 -3.56 1.19 17.46
CA LEU A 225 -3.90 2.57 17.10
C LEU A 225 -3.85 2.67 15.57
N HIS A 226 -4.89 3.22 14.94
CA HIS A 226 -5.01 3.21 13.48
C HIS A 226 -4.11 4.28 12.83
N ARG A 227 -4.06 5.49 13.39
CA ARG A 227 -3.18 6.59 12.98
C ARG A 227 -3.42 7.21 11.60
N ASP A 228 -4.44 6.75 10.88
CA ASP A 228 -4.82 7.30 9.56
C ASP A 228 -6.34 7.26 9.32
N ILE A 229 -7.13 7.58 10.35
CA ILE A 229 -8.57 7.72 10.15
C ILE A 229 -8.82 8.89 9.20
N SER A 230 -9.37 8.58 8.02
CA SER A 230 -9.60 9.55 6.96
C SER A 230 -10.70 9.06 6.01
N HIS A 231 -11.14 9.94 5.10
CA HIS A 231 -12.17 9.60 4.11
C HIS A 231 -11.76 8.49 3.12
N ASN A 232 -10.46 8.19 3.02
CA ASN A 232 -9.95 7.11 2.18
C ASN A 232 -9.88 5.76 2.90
N ASN A 233 -9.88 5.77 4.25
CA ASN A 233 -9.64 4.58 5.07
C ASN A 233 -10.89 4.11 5.82
N VAL A 234 -12.05 4.75 5.58
CA VAL A 234 -13.35 4.28 6.05
C VAL A 234 -14.26 4.05 4.85
N LEU A 235 -14.66 2.80 4.66
CA LEU A 235 -15.55 2.36 3.58
C LEU A 235 -16.93 2.00 4.13
N PHE A 236 -17.93 1.99 3.27
CA PHE A 236 -19.17 1.28 3.54
C PHE A 236 -18.95 -0.22 3.55
N GLY A 237 -19.73 -0.94 4.36
CA GLY A 237 -19.86 -2.39 4.27
C GLY A 237 -20.47 -2.83 2.93
N GLN A 238 -20.60 -4.15 2.75
CA GLN A 238 -21.36 -4.70 1.62
C GLN A 238 -22.85 -4.31 1.70
N GLU A 239 -23.55 -4.38 0.58
CA GLU A 239 -24.99 -4.11 0.55
C GLU A 239 -25.74 -5.04 1.51
N GLY A 240 -26.61 -4.47 2.34
CA GLY A 240 -27.33 -5.24 3.37
C GLY A 240 -26.49 -5.65 4.58
N ALA A 241 -25.26 -5.12 4.75
CA ALA A 241 -24.42 -5.42 5.90
C ALA A 241 -25.14 -5.22 7.25
N ALA A 242 -24.90 -6.15 8.15
CA ALA A 242 -25.49 -6.15 9.48
C ALA A 242 -24.96 -4.98 10.34
N GLU A 243 -25.67 -4.70 11.42
CA GLU A 243 -25.20 -3.76 12.43
C GLU A 243 -23.83 -4.18 12.99
N GLY A 244 -22.86 -3.26 12.93
CA GLY A 244 -21.46 -3.51 13.28
C GLY A 244 -20.54 -3.68 12.07
N GLU A 245 -21.09 -3.83 10.86
CA GLU A 245 -20.32 -4.02 9.61
C GLU A 245 -20.68 -3.00 8.53
N ARG A 246 -21.55 -2.02 8.81
CA ARG A 246 -21.98 -1.02 7.80
C ARG A 246 -20.90 0.00 7.48
N GLY A 247 -19.94 0.19 8.39
CA GLY A 247 -18.72 0.96 8.16
C GLY A 247 -17.52 0.10 8.51
N VAL A 248 -16.51 0.15 7.64
CA VAL A 248 -15.34 -0.73 7.71
C VAL A 248 -14.07 0.11 7.67
N LEU A 249 -13.23 -0.08 8.68
CA LEU A 249 -11.87 0.47 8.74
C LEU A 249 -10.94 -0.37 7.88
N ILE A 250 -10.14 0.29 7.06
CA ILE A 250 -9.16 -0.33 6.17
C ILE A 250 -7.79 0.34 6.35
N ASP A 251 -6.75 -0.30 5.81
CA ASP A 251 -5.37 0.23 5.78
C ASP A 251 -4.72 0.39 7.16
N LEU A 252 -4.03 -0.66 7.62
CA LEU A 252 -3.28 -0.68 8.88
C LEU A 252 -1.78 -0.41 8.65
N ASP A 253 -1.37 0.05 7.47
CA ASP A 253 0.04 0.15 7.06
C ASP A 253 0.87 1.17 7.89
N ILE A 254 0.20 2.10 8.56
CA ILE A 254 0.85 3.02 9.52
C ILE A 254 0.34 2.86 10.96
N ALA A 255 -0.50 1.85 11.19
CA ALA A 255 -1.02 1.55 12.50
C ALA A 255 0.10 1.13 13.46
N PHE A 256 -0.14 1.28 14.75
CA PHE A 256 0.84 0.98 15.78
C PHE A 256 0.22 0.07 16.84
N ARG A 257 0.86 -1.08 17.10
CA ARG A 257 0.45 -1.98 18.18
C ARG A 257 1.15 -1.61 19.48
N ALA A 258 0.37 -1.12 20.43
CA ALA A 258 0.77 -0.73 21.77
C ALA A 258 0.87 -1.95 22.71
N THR A 259 1.86 -2.82 22.50
CA THR A 259 2.04 -4.04 23.32
C THR A 259 2.57 -3.78 24.73
N GLU A 260 3.26 -2.66 24.94
CA GLU A 260 3.78 -2.26 26.25
C GLU A 260 2.70 -1.58 27.10
N ASP A 261 2.85 -1.61 28.43
CA ASP A 261 1.94 -0.88 29.35
C ASP A 261 2.07 0.65 29.22
N LYS A 262 3.22 1.13 28.73
CA LYS A 262 3.50 2.54 28.43
C LYS A 262 4.25 2.66 27.10
N PRO A 263 3.56 2.41 25.97
CA PRO A 263 4.19 2.40 24.66
C PRO A 263 4.68 3.81 24.32
N THR A 264 5.92 3.92 23.84
CA THR A 264 6.43 5.20 23.35
C THR A 264 6.01 5.39 21.90
N VAL A 265 4.78 5.89 21.68
CA VAL A 265 4.30 6.20 20.33
C VAL A 265 4.86 7.56 19.91
N ARG A 266 5.90 7.55 19.06
CA ARG A 266 6.45 8.80 18.52
C ARG A 266 5.41 9.47 17.62
N VAL A 267 5.05 10.70 17.99
CA VAL A 267 4.30 11.62 17.14
C VAL A 267 5.17 11.96 15.94
N ASP A 268 4.68 11.63 14.74
CA ASP A 268 5.30 12.03 13.47
C ASP A 268 4.22 12.68 12.62
N HIS A 269 4.33 14.00 12.46
CA HIS A 269 3.38 14.80 11.71
C HIS A 269 3.39 14.49 10.20
N ASN A 270 4.36 13.71 9.72
CA ASN A 270 4.38 13.22 8.34
C ASN A 270 3.55 11.94 8.15
N LEU A 271 3.02 11.35 9.23
CA LEU A 271 2.19 10.16 9.18
C LEU A 271 0.70 10.50 9.10
N GLY A 272 -0.02 9.74 8.29
CA GLY A 272 -1.46 9.89 8.11
C GLY A 272 -1.85 11.08 7.24
N THR A 273 -3.15 11.31 7.15
CA THR A 273 -3.71 12.34 6.28
C THR A 273 -3.82 13.68 7.02
N ARG A 274 -2.99 14.66 6.64
CA ARG A 274 -2.76 15.93 7.37
C ARG A 274 -4.02 16.69 7.83
N VAL A 275 -5.08 16.71 7.02
CA VAL A 275 -6.34 17.42 7.34
C VAL A 275 -7.11 16.75 8.49
N PHE A 276 -6.84 15.48 8.77
CA PHE A 276 -7.52 14.70 9.80
C PHE A 276 -6.64 14.47 11.04
N GLN A 277 -5.38 14.93 11.06
CA GLN A 277 -4.52 14.79 12.22
C GLN A 277 -5.03 15.62 13.40
N SER A 278 -4.90 15.07 14.61
CA SER A 278 -5.24 15.76 15.85
C SER A 278 -4.42 17.04 16.05
N MET A 279 -4.97 17.97 16.83
CA MET A 279 -4.26 19.20 17.18
C MET A 279 -2.97 18.91 17.97
N CYS A 280 -2.94 17.86 18.78
CA CYS A 280 -1.74 17.40 19.50
C CYS A 280 -0.61 16.99 18.55
N VAL A 281 -0.95 16.25 17.48
CA VAL A 281 0.00 15.80 16.45
C VAL A 281 0.54 16.98 15.65
N ILE A 282 -0.34 17.88 15.22
CA ILE A 282 0.03 19.06 14.44
C ILE A 282 0.83 20.06 15.30
N GLY A 283 0.42 20.27 16.55
CA GLY A 283 1.07 21.18 17.50
C GLY A 283 2.52 20.81 17.79
N ASN A 284 2.86 19.51 17.80
CA ASN A 284 4.25 19.05 17.90
C ASN A 284 5.14 19.63 16.79
N ALA A 285 4.63 19.61 15.55
CA ALA A 285 5.37 20.08 14.37
C ALA A 285 5.70 21.58 14.42
N TYR A 286 4.80 22.39 15.00
CA TYR A 286 4.92 23.85 14.99
C TYR A 286 5.49 24.43 16.28
N LEU A 287 5.27 23.81 17.43
CA LEU A 287 5.62 24.39 18.74
C LEU A 287 6.91 23.81 19.34
N GLN A 288 7.45 22.69 18.81
CA GLN A 288 8.58 21.94 19.39
C GLN A 288 8.45 21.67 20.90
N GLN A 289 7.23 21.77 21.45
CA GLN A 289 6.93 21.44 22.83
C GLN A 289 6.85 19.92 22.96
N ARG A 290 7.15 19.39 24.15
CA ARG A 290 6.87 17.99 24.50
C ARG A 290 5.35 17.77 24.42
N SER A 291 4.84 17.43 23.23
CA SER A 291 3.46 16.96 23.10
C SER A 291 3.32 15.60 23.81
N PRO A 292 2.14 15.30 24.37
CA PRO A 292 1.83 13.95 24.84
C PRO A 292 2.04 12.92 23.73
N ALA A 293 2.30 11.67 24.12
CA ALA A 293 2.42 10.55 23.19
C ALA A 293 1.09 10.35 22.44
N TYR A 294 1.16 9.90 21.20
CA TYR A 294 -0.04 9.58 20.42
C TYR A 294 -0.83 8.47 21.11
N ASP A 295 -2.15 8.64 21.24
CA ASP A 295 -3.04 7.63 21.80
C ASP A 295 -4.36 7.49 20.99
N TYR A 296 -5.34 6.77 21.55
CA TYR A 296 -6.60 6.52 20.87
C TYR A 296 -7.48 7.77 20.75
N LEU A 297 -7.27 8.81 21.57
CA LEU A 297 -8.01 10.07 21.49
C LEU A 297 -7.64 10.83 20.21
N ASP A 298 -6.41 10.71 19.73
CA ASP A 298 -5.99 11.30 18.45
C ASP A 298 -6.75 10.68 17.26
N ASP A 299 -6.97 9.36 17.29
CA ASP A 299 -7.82 8.69 16.29
C ASP A 299 -9.28 9.15 16.41
N LEU A 300 -9.80 9.33 17.63
CA LEU A 300 -11.17 9.82 17.85
C LEU A 300 -11.35 11.28 17.37
N GLU A 301 -10.34 12.14 17.57
CA GLU A 301 -10.34 13.49 17.00
C GLU A 301 -10.33 13.44 15.47
N SER A 302 -9.60 12.48 14.89
CA SER A 302 -9.59 12.24 13.44
C SER A 302 -10.98 11.84 12.90
N PHE A 303 -11.77 11.05 13.66
CA PHE A 303 -13.17 10.75 13.31
C PHE A 303 -14.07 12.00 13.33
N LEU A 304 -13.86 12.90 14.28
CA LEU A 304 -14.58 14.18 14.33
C LEU A 304 -14.26 15.02 13.09
N TYR A 305 -12.98 15.14 12.72
CA TYR A 305 -12.57 15.85 11.51
C TYR A 305 -13.08 15.18 10.23
N LEU A 306 -13.16 13.84 10.20
CA LEU A 306 -13.77 13.11 9.09
C LEU A 306 -15.25 13.49 8.91
N LEU A 307 -16.02 13.49 10.00
CA LEU A 307 -17.43 13.88 9.95
C LEU A 307 -17.59 15.33 9.48
N ALA A 308 -16.80 16.25 10.04
CA ALA A 308 -16.81 17.66 9.66
C ALA A 308 -16.44 17.86 8.19
N TYR A 309 -15.39 17.19 7.71
CA TYR A 309 -14.96 17.22 6.32
C TYR A 309 -16.06 16.80 5.37
N ILE A 310 -16.76 15.69 5.68
CA ILE A 310 -17.86 15.20 4.84
C ILE A 310 -18.99 16.23 4.82
N PHE A 311 -19.44 16.74 5.97
CA PHE A 311 -20.54 17.72 6.04
C PHE A 311 -20.22 19.07 5.41
N LEU A 312 -18.96 19.48 5.39
CA LEU A 312 -18.55 20.76 4.79
C LEU A 312 -18.37 20.67 3.27
N LEU A 313 -17.91 19.53 2.76
CA LEU A 313 -17.51 19.41 1.35
C LEU A 313 -18.48 18.61 0.48
N TYR A 314 -19.35 17.81 1.08
CA TYR A 314 -20.29 16.94 0.38
C TYR A 314 -21.72 17.31 0.82
N LYS A 315 -22.60 17.50 -0.16
CA LYS A 315 -24.01 17.83 0.04
C LYS A 315 -24.87 16.64 -0.34
#